data_AF-A0A3S1J9J4-F1
#
_entry.id   AF-A0A3S1J9J4-F1
#
_cell.length_a   1.000
_cell.length_b   1.000
_cell.length_c   1.000
_cell.angle_alpha   90.00
_cell.angle_beta   90.00
_cell.angle_gamma   90.00
#
_symmetry.space_group_name_H-M   'P 1'
#
loop_
_entity.id
_entity.type
_entity.pdbx_description
1 polymer ?
#
loop_
_entity_poly.entity_id
_entity_poly.type
_entity_poly.pdbx_seq_one_letter_code
_entity_poly.pdbx_strand_id
1 'polypeptide(L)' 'MTSTTEPSQRGGINVARLLMSFGPLMFLALLIVVFTVLKPSFIDPINIFNIMRQISITGLIALG' A
#
# COMPACT_ATOMS: atom_id res chain seq x y z
N MET A 1 -8.77 -13.53 -48.33
CA MET A 1 -8.72 -12.21 -47.65
C MET A 1 -9.24 -12.42 -46.24
N THR A 2 -8.38 -12.84 -45.32
CA THR A 2 -8.75 -13.14 -43.93
C THR A 2 -8.16 -12.05 -43.04
N SER A 3 -9.04 -11.19 -42.54
CA SER A 3 -8.72 -10.08 -41.64
C SER A 3 -8.31 -10.64 -40.27
N THR A 4 -7.01 -10.85 -40.06
CA THR A 4 -6.45 -11.10 -38.73
C THR A 4 -6.69 -9.85 -37.89
N THR A 5 -7.71 -9.90 -37.04
CA THR A 5 -7.98 -8.85 -36.06
C THR A 5 -7.08 -9.15 -34.86
N GLU A 6 -5.93 -8.47 -34.78
CA GLU A 6 -5.09 -8.50 -33.59
C GLU A 6 -5.88 -7.89 -32.42
N PRO A 7 -5.93 -8.56 -31.26
CA PRO A 7 -6.60 -7.98 -30.11
C PRO A 7 -5.74 -6.82 -29.62
N SER A 8 -6.25 -5.59 -29.77
CA SER A 8 -5.62 -4.40 -29.22
C SER A 8 -5.42 -4.58 -27.72
N GLN A 9 -4.18 -4.79 -27.31
CA GLN A 9 -3.75 -4.81 -25.93
C GLN A 9 -3.99 -3.41 -25.37
N ARG A 10 -5.16 -3.19 -24.78
CA ARG A 10 -5.49 -1.95 -24.07
C ARG A 10 -4.53 -1.84 -22.89
N GLY A 11 -3.45 -1.07 -23.10
CA GLY A 11 -2.51 -0.64 -22.09
C GLY A 11 -3.17 0.33 -21.10
N GLY A 12 -4.20 -0.14 -20.40
CA GLY A 12 -4.72 0.54 -19.23
C GLY A 12 -3.74 0.34 -18.08
N ILE A 13 -3.43 1.41 -17.36
CA ILE A 13 -2.70 1.31 -16.10
C ILE A 13 -3.46 0.30 -15.24
N ASN A 14 -2.82 -0.82 -14.91
CA ASN A 14 -3.39 -1.81 -14.02
C ASN A 14 -3.34 -1.25 -12.60
N VAL A 15 -4.29 -0.37 -12.25
CA VAL A 15 -4.39 0.30 -10.95
C VAL A 15 -4.33 -0.71 -9.81
N ALA A 16 -4.94 -1.89 -9.98
CA ALA A 16 -4.85 -3.00 -9.05
C ALA A 16 -3.41 -3.51 -8.84
N ARG A 17 -2.63 -3.61 -9.93
CA ARG A 17 -1.23 -4.05 -9.89
C ARG A 17 -0.33 -2.99 -9.24
N LEU A 18 -0.63 -1.71 -9.47
CA LEU A 18 0.04 -0.58 -8.82
C LEU A 18 -0.29 -0.55 -7.30
N LEU A 19 -1.55 -0.71 -6.92
CA LEU A 19 -1.96 -0.79 -5.50
C LEU A 19 -1.29 -1.95 -4.77
N MET A 20 -1.19 -3.12 -5.41
CA MET A 20 -0.50 -4.29 -4.84
C MET A 20 1.00 -4.05 -4.66
N SER A 21 1.65 -3.26 -5.53
CA SER A 21 3.07 -2.93 -5.39
C SER A 21 3.37 -2.10 -4.13
N PHE A 22 2.37 -1.36 -3.63
CA PHE A 22 2.44 -0.60 -2.37
C PHE A 22 1.65 -1.26 -1.23
N GLY A 23 1.42 -2.58 -1.30
CA GLY A 23 0.63 -3.33 -0.32
C GLY A 23 0.92 -2.98 1.15
N PRO A 24 2.19 -2.96 1.60
CA PRO A 24 2.52 -2.58 2.97
C PRO A 24 2.11 -1.15 3.36
N LEU A 25 2.26 -0.18 2.44
CA LEU A 25 1.87 1.22 2.68
C LEU A 25 0.35 1.37 2.71
N MET A 26 -0.36 0.68 1.82
CA MET A 26 -1.82 0.68 1.80
C MET A 26 -2.40 0.07 3.08
N PHE A 27 -1.80 -1.02 3.56
CA PHE A 27 -2.17 -1.64 4.82
C PHE A 27 -1.91 -0.71 6.01
N LEU A 28 -0.75 -0.06 6.04
CA LEU A 28 -0.43 0.93 7.07
C LEU A 28 -1.43 2.09 7.08
N ALA A 29 -1.77 2.65 5.90
CA ALA A 29 -2.76 3.71 5.78
C ALA A 29 -4.13 3.28 6.30
N LEU A 30 -4.57 2.06 5.97
CA LEU A 30 -5.82 1.50 6.48
C LEU A 30 -5.81 1.39 8.01
N LEU A 31 -4.71 0.89 8.60
CA LEU A 31 -4.57 0.79 10.05
C LEU A 31 -4.65 2.16 10.71
N ILE A 32 -3.99 3.18 10.14
CA ILE A 32 -4.05 4.54 10.66
C ILE A 32 -5.50 5.03 10.69
N VAL A 33 -6.24 4.88 9.60
CA VAL A 33 -7.65 5.29 9.54
C VAL A 33 -8.49 4.56 10.59
N VAL A 34 -8.37 3.24 10.69
CA VAL A 34 -9.14 2.43 11.65
C VAL A 34 -8.84 2.85 13.09
N PHE A 35 -7.56 2.98 13.46
CA PHE A 35 -7.18 3.36 14.81
C PHE A 35 -7.51 4.82 15.14
N THR A 36 -7.46 5.73 14.17
CA THR A 36 -7.92 7.11 14.36
C THR A 36 -9.44 7.17 14.61
N VAL A 37 -10.24 6.36 13.91
CA VAL A 37 -11.69 6.29 14.17
C VAL A 37 -11.98 5.74 15.58
N LEU A 38 -11.25 4.71 16.01
CA LEU A 38 -11.42 4.11 17.33
C LEU A 38 -10.86 4.99 18.46
N LYS A 39 -9.77 5.73 18.20
CA LYS A 39 -9.07 6.62 19.14
C LYS A 39 -8.57 7.84 18.37
N PRO A 40 -9.28 8.98 18.38
CA PRO A 40 -8.92 10.16 17.59
C PRO A 40 -7.49 10.67 17.83
N SER A 41 -6.97 10.53 19.06
CA SER A 41 -5.58 10.89 19.39
C SER A 41 -4.53 9.96 18.76
N PHE A 42 -4.93 8.90 18.06
CA PHE A 42 -4.00 8.01 17.38
C PHE A 42 -3.26 8.72 16.23
N ILE A 43 -3.87 9.73 15.61
CA ILE A 43 -3.22 10.45 14.51
C ILE A 43 -2.08 11.38 14.97
N ASP A 44 -1.87 11.51 16.28
CA ASP A 44 -0.75 12.28 16.83
C ASP A 44 0.57 11.80 16.19
N PRO A 45 1.44 12.72 15.74
CA PRO A 45 2.66 12.37 15.01
C PRO A 45 3.50 11.31 15.74
N ILE A 46 3.55 11.36 17.07
CA ILE A 46 4.26 10.40 17.91
C ILE A 46 3.84 8.95 17.64
N ASN A 47 2.54 8.68 17.51
CA ASN A 47 1.99 7.34 17.33
C ASN A 47 2.29 6.82 15.92
N ILE A 48 2.14 7.69 14.91
CA ILE A 48 2.43 7.36 13.52
C ILE A 48 3.92 7.07 13.33
N PHE A 49 4.79 7.92 13.87
CA PHE A 49 6.24 7.70 13.82
C PHE A 49 6.67 6.45 14.59
N ASN A 50 6.04 6.13 15.72
CA ASN A 50 6.33 4.90 16.46
C ASN A 50 6.09 3.66 15.61
N ILE A 51 4.95 3.60 14.91
CA ILE A 51 4.60 2.47 14.04
C ILE A 51 5.52 2.41 12.81
N MET A 52 5.73 3.53 12.13
CA MET A 52 6.64 3.59 10.98
C MET A 52 8.04 3.13 11.35
N ARG A 53 8.56 3.58 12.50
CA ARG A 53 9.86 3.19 13.02
C ARG A 53 9.90 1.70 13.34
N GLN A 54 8.88 1.18 14.02
CA GLN A 54 8.80 -0.24 14.37
C GLN A 54 8.79 -1.13 13.12
N ILE A 55 8.01 -0.76 12.11
CA ILE A 55 7.96 -1.49 10.84
C ILE A 55 9.28 -1.38 10.08
N SER A 56 9.92 -0.21 10.08
CA SER A 56 11.25 -0.01 9.48
C SER A 56 12.31 -0.90 10.15
N ILE A 57 12.36 -0.91 11.49
CA ILE A 57 13.27 -1.77 12.26
C ILE A 57 12.98 -3.24 11.98
N THR A 58 11.71 -3.65 12.03
CA THR A 58 11.31 -5.03 11.78
C THR A 58 11.67 -5.45 10.35
N GLY A 59 11.46 -4.57 9.37
CA GLY A 59 11.84 -4.81 7.98
C GLY A 59 13.35 -4.95 7.79
N LEU A 60 14.13 -4.10 8.45
CA LEU A 60 15.59 -4.20 8.44
C LEU A 60 16.06 -5.51 9.10
N ILE A 61 15.50 -5.87 10.26
CA ILE A 61 15.79 -7.15 10.95
C ILE A 61 15.43 -8.35 10.06
N ALA A 62 14.35 -8.27 9.30
CA ALA A 62 13.94 -9.35 8.39
C ALA A 62 14.88 -9.53 7.20
N LEU A 63 15.71 -8.54 6.87
CA LEU A 63 16.71 -8.62 5.79
C LEU A 63 18.02 -9.30 6.24
N GLY A 64 18.33 -9.32 7.54
CA GLY A 64 19.55 -9.90 8.12
C GLY A 64 20.51 -8.85 8.65
#